data_AF-A0A534YEY4-F1
#
_entry.id   AF-A0A534YEY4-F1
#
_cell.length_a   1.000
_cell.length_b   1.000
_cell.length_c   1.000
_cell.angle_alpha   90.00
_cell.angle_beta   90.00
_cell.angle_gamma   90.00
#
_symmetry.space_group_name_H-M   'P 1'
#
loop_
_entity.id
_entity.type
_entity.pdbx_description
1 polymer ?
#
loop_
_entity_poly.entity_id
_entity_poly.type
_entity_poly.pdbx_seq_one_letter_code
_entity_poly.pdbx_strand_id
1 'polypeptide(L)'
;MRALHVRRLGLVEYEDGLRAQRLLVEARAAGTIPDTLLLLEHPRVVTLGRGAQPSNVLWSRDQLGARGFEIFETDRGGDVTYHGPGQLVGYPILDLKPDRKDVRKYVASVEEVMIRTGPRSRNGPSPIPQPSGRPKLSRCRPSWRR
;
A
#
# COMPACT_ATOMS: atom_id res chain seq x y z
N MET A 1 -20.10 -14.81 2.83
CA MET A 1 -18.65 -14.54 2.75
C MET A 1 -18.30 -14.44 1.26
N ARG A 2 -17.70 -13.34 0.79
CA ARG A 2 -17.30 -13.22 -0.63
C ARG A 2 -16.08 -14.11 -0.88
N ALA A 3 -16.08 -14.85 -1.99
CA ALA A 3 -14.93 -15.66 -2.38
C ALA A 3 -13.78 -14.74 -2.79
N LEU A 4 -12.58 -14.98 -2.25
CA LEU A 4 -11.34 -14.30 -2.61
C LEU A 4 -10.44 -15.27 -3.36
N HIS A 5 -10.14 -14.98 -4.61
CA HIS A 5 -9.19 -15.75 -5.41
C HIS A 5 -7.77 -15.24 -5.14
N VAL A 6 -6.90 -16.09 -4.60
CA VAL A 6 -5.48 -15.73 -4.39
C VAL A 6 -4.62 -16.30 -5.51
N ARG A 7 -3.81 -15.46 -6.17
CA ARG A 7 -2.86 -15.88 -7.21
C ARG A 7 -1.45 -15.52 -6.80
N ARG A 8 -0.53 -16.50 -6.82
CA ARG A 8 0.90 -16.29 -6.58
C ARG A 8 1.62 -16.26 -7.92
N LEU A 9 2.22 -15.13 -8.28
CA LEU A 9 2.82 -14.93 -9.60
C LEU A 9 4.35 -15.05 -9.61
N GLY A 10 4.98 -15.09 -8.45
CA GLY A 10 6.45 -15.11 -8.33
C GLY A 10 7.05 -13.74 -8.63
N LEU A 11 8.22 -13.72 -9.28
CA LEU A 11 8.90 -12.50 -9.68
C LEU A 11 8.30 -11.98 -10.99
N VAL A 12 7.82 -10.74 -10.99
CA VAL A 12 7.13 -10.11 -12.12
C VAL A 12 7.68 -8.70 -12.34
N GLU A 13 7.94 -8.32 -13.59
CA GLU A 13 8.33 -6.93 -13.92
C GLU A 13 7.28 -5.92 -13.43
N TYR A 14 7.72 -4.74 -13.01
CA TYR A 14 6.82 -3.77 -12.40
C TYR A 14 5.68 -3.35 -13.35
N GLU A 15 6.03 -3.12 -14.62
CA GLU A 15 5.08 -2.73 -15.65
C GLU A 15 4.03 -3.81 -15.91
N ASP A 16 4.44 -5.07 -15.99
CA ASP A 16 3.52 -6.20 -16.20
C ASP A 16 2.59 -6.40 -15.00
N GLY A 17 3.09 -6.17 -13.78
CA GLY A 17 2.26 -6.12 -12.58
C GLY A 17 1.19 -5.03 -12.64
N LEU A 18 1.54 -3.83 -13.13
CA LEU A 18 0.61 -2.73 -13.30
C LEU A 18 -0.44 -3.03 -14.40
N ARG A 19 0.00 -3.65 -15.51
CA ARG A 19 -0.89 -4.08 -16.60
C ARG A 19 -1.89 -5.13 -16.12
N ALA A 20 -1.41 -6.12 -15.36
CA ALA A 20 -2.26 -7.13 -14.74
C ALA A 20 -3.28 -6.51 -13.77
N GLN A 21 -2.87 -5.54 -12.95
CA GLN A 21 -3.79 -4.81 -12.07
C GLN A 21 -4.90 -4.11 -12.87
N ARG A 22 -4.56 -3.36 -13.92
CA ARG A 22 -5.55 -2.63 -14.74
C ARG A 22 -6.60 -3.58 -15.34
N LEU A 23 -6.14 -4.66 -15.99
CA LEU A 23 -7.03 -5.66 -16.59
C LEU A 23 -7.95 -6.33 -15.55
N LEU A 24 -7.42 -6.67 -14.38
CA LEU A 24 -8.22 -7.32 -13.33
C LEU A 24 -9.19 -6.35 -12.66
N VAL A 25 -8.83 -5.08 -12.49
CA VAL A 25 -9.74 -4.04 -11.98
C VAL A 25 -10.93 -3.88 -12.93
N GLU A 26 -10.68 -3.79 -14.24
CA GLU A 26 -11.75 -3.70 -15.25
C GLU A 26 -12.65 -4.94 -15.24
N ALA A 27 -12.07 -6.14 -15.26
CA ALA A 27 -12.81 -7.39 -15.19
C ALA A 27 -13.63 -7.50 -13.90
N ARG A 28 -13.06 -7.09 -12.76
CA ARG A 28 -13.76 -7.11 -11.48
C ARG A 28 -14.91 -6.11 -11.46
N ALA A 29 -14.70 -4.90 -11.97
CA ALA A 29 -15.73 -3.87 -12.08
C ALA A 29 -16.89 -4.29 -13.00
N ALA A 30 -16.60 -5.04 -14.07
CA ALA A 30 -17.58 -5.65 -14.96
C ALA A 30 -18.28 -6.89 -14.35
N GLY A 31 -17.83 -7.37 -13.19
CA GLY A 31 -18.39 -8.55 -12.53
C GLY A 31 -18.03 -9.89 -13.20
N THR A 32 -17.05 -9.91 -14.12
CA THR A 32 -16.67 -11.12 -14.87
C THR A 32 -15.70 -12.02 -14.12
N ILE A 33 -15.07 -11.51 -13.05
CA ILE A 33 -14.21 -12.28 -12.13
C ILE A 33 -14.58 -12.02 -10.67
N PRO A 34 -14.25 -12.94 -9.73
CA PRO A 34 -14.40 -12.69 -8.30
C PRO A 34 -13.34 -11.71 -7.77
N ASP A 35 -13.51 -11.27 -6.52
CA ASP A 35 -12.48 -10.54 -5.78
C ASP A 35 -11.16 -11.32 -5.83
N THR A 36 -10.05 -10.63 -6.12
CA THR A 36 -8.76 -11.27 -6.40
C THR A 36 -7.64 -10.60 -5.60
N LEU A 37 -6.74 -11.39 -5.02
CA LEU A 37 -5.49 -10.94 -4.42
C LEU A 37 -4.32 -11.51 -5.23
N LEU A 38 -3.53 -10.62 -5.84
CA LEU A 38 -2.24 -11.01 -6.41
C LEU A 38 -1.17 -10.93 -5.34
N LEU A 39 -0.32 -11.96 -5.27
CA LEU A 39 0.87 -12.03 -4.45
C LEU A 39 2.07 -12.25 -5.36
N LEU A 40 3.02 -11.32 -5.33
CA LEU A 40 4.18 -11.32 -6.22
C LEU A 40 5.37 -10.62 -5.59
N GLU A 41 6.50 -10.69 -6.28
CA GLU A 41 7.71 -9.91 -6.02
C GLU A 41 8.08 -9.14 -7.28
N HIS A 42 8.83 -8.06 -7.14
CA HIS A 42 9.37 -7.33 -8.29
C HIS A 42 10.90 -7.44 -8.34
N PRO A 43 11.51 -7.36 -9.53
CA PRO A 43 12.88 -6.90 -9.67
C PRO A 43 13.07 -5.53 -8.99
N ARG A 44 14.33 -5.10 -8.87
CA ARG A 44 14.67 -3.88 -8.14
C ARG A 44 14.06 -2.67 -8.85
N VAL A 45 13.08 -2.04 -8.21
CA VAL A 45 12.37 -0.88 -8.77
C VAL A 45 12.14 0.18 -7.70
N VAL A 46 12.37 1.43 -8.08
CA VAL A 46 11.97 2.61 -7.32
C VAL A 46 10.72 3.19 -7.96
N THR A 47 9.66 3.34 -7.18
CA THR A 47 8.42 3.95 -7.66
C THR A 47 8.22 5.32 -7.02
N LEU A 48 7.81 6.29 -7.82
CA LEU A 48 7.54 7.67 -7.41
C LEU A 48 6.03 7.84 -7.38
N GLY A 49 5.46 8.06 -6.19
CA GLY A 49 4.04 8.37 -6.03
C GLY A 49 3.73 9.85 -6.32
N ARG A 50 2.46 10.23 -6.23
CA ARG A 50 2.01 11.62 -6.49
C ARG A 50 2.63 12.67 -5.57
N GLY A 51 3.09 12.29 -4.38
CA GLY A 51 3.75 13.18 -3.42
C GLY A 51 5.27 13.15 -3.51
N ALA A 52 5.84 12.47 -4.50
CA ALA A 52 7.28 12.28 -4.60
C ALA A 52 8.01 13.60 -4.86
N GLN A 53 9.00 13.90 -4.03
CA GLN A 53 9.91 15.01 -4.24
C GLN A 53 11.28 14.51 -4.71
N PRO A 54 11.96 15.21 -5.63
CA PRO A 54 13.31 14.82 -6.06
C PRO A 54 14.31 14.66 -4.91
N SER A 55 14.16 15.45 -3.84
CA SER A 55 14.99 15.38 -2.63
C SER A 55 14.89 14.05 -1.88
N ASN A 56 13.82 13.29 -2.09
CA ASN A 56 13.59 12.02 -1.41
C ASN A 56 14.22 10.84 -2.17
N VAL A 57 14.81 11.11 -3.33
CA VAL A 57 15.61 10.15 -4.09
C VAL A 57 17.09 10.48 -3.87
N LEU A 58 17.79 9.61 -3.14
CA LEU A 58 19.19 9.82 -2.76
C LEU A 58 20.18 9.76 -3.94
N TRP A 59 19.79 9.08 -5.02
CA TRP A 59 20.61 8.86 -6.20
C TRP A 59 19.95 9.47 -7.42
N SER A 60 20.76 10.00 -8.34
CA SER A 60 20.24 10.44 -9.64
C SER A 60 19.65 9.25 -10.41
N ARG A 61 18.81 9.52 -11.41
CA ARG A 61 18.26 8.47 -12.27
C ARG A 61 19.36 7.64 -12.93
N ASP A 62 20.44 8.27 -13.38
CA ASP A 62 21.59 7.58 -13.97
C ASP A 62 22.30 6.66 -12.96
N GLN A 63 22.45 7.13 -11.71
CA GLN A 63 23.05 6.34 -10.63
C GLN A 63 22.20 5.14 -10.25
N LEU A 64 20.87 5.28 -10.27
CA LEU A 64 19.92 4.19 -10.06
C LEU A 64 19.99 3.17 -11.20
N GLY A 65 19.96 3.63 -12.45
CA GLY A 65 20.09 2.78 -13.63
C GLY A 65 21.40 2.00 -13.65
N ALA A 66 22.53 2.65 -13.35
CA ALA A 66 23.84 1.99 -13.24
C ALA A 66 23.91 0.91 -12.14
N ARG A 67 22.99 0.94 -11.18
CA ARG A 67 22.86 -0.06 -10.10
C ARG A 67 21.78 -1.11 -10.37
N GLY A 68 21.18 -1.09 -11.56
CA GLY A 68 20.14 -2.01 -11.99
C GLY A 68 18.78 -1.77 -11.33
N PHE A 69 18.46 -0.52 -10.96
CA PHE A 69 17.11 -0.16 -10.53
C PHE A 69 16.31 0.36 -11.71
N GLU A 70 15.10 -0.16 -11.87
CA GLU A 70 14.07 0.50 -12.68
C GLU A 70 13.46 1.68 -11.91
N ILE A 71 12.94 2.67 -12.64
CA ILE A 71 12.29 3.84 -12.05
C ILE A 71 10.94 4.04 -12.72
N PHE A 72 9.85 4.02 -11.93
CA PHE A 72 8.50 4.22 -12.42
C PHE A 72 7.78 5.35 -11.70
N GLU A 73 7.11 6.21 -12.46
CA GLU A 73 6.16 7.18 -11.93
C GLU A 73 4.77 6.55 -11.88
N THR A 74 4.05 6.80 -10.78
CA THR A 74 2.83 6.06 -10.45
C THR A 74 1.79 6.98 -9.83
N ASP A 75 0.51 6.70 -10.10
CA ASP A 75 -0.62 7.50 -9.58
C ASP A 75 -0.95 7.20 -8.11
N ARG A 76 -0.20 6.31 -7.45
CA ARG A 76 -0.44 5.97 -6.05
C ARG A 76 -0.23 7.19 -5.15
N GLY A 77 -0.92 7.17 -4.01
CA GLY A 77 -0.62 8.12 -2.93
C GLY A 77 0.76 7.86 -2.33
N GLY A 78 1.27 8.86 -1.62
CA GLY A 78 2.56 8.79 -0.92
C GLY A 78 3.74 9.22 -1.78
N ASP A 79 4.91 9.03 -1.19
CA ASP A 79 6.20 9.52 -1.66
C ASP A 79 6.92 8.44 -2.51
N VAL A 80 8.24 8.36 -2.45
CA VAL A 80 9.09 7.31 -3.05
C VAL A 80 8.97 5.99 -2.28
N THR A 81 8.93 4.85 -2.98
CA THR A 81 9.13 3.52 -2.36
C THR A 81 9.98 2.60 -3.22
N TYR A 82 10.57 1.59 -2.59
CA TYR A 82 11.35 0.53 -3.24
C TYR A 82 10.60 -0.80 -3.21
N HIS A 83 10.72 -1.54 -4.31
CA HIS A 83 10.39 -2.96 -4.39
C HIS A 83 11.58 -3.76 -4.92
N GLY A 84 11.74 -5.00 -4.44
CA GLY A 84 12.76 -5.90 -4.93
C GLY A 84 12.57 -7.34 -4.46
N PRO A 85 13.46 -8.26 -4.89
CA PRO A 85 13.39 -9.66 -4.51
C PRO A 85 13.42 -9.85 -2.99
N GLY A 86 12.62 -10.79 -2.48
CA GLY A 86 12.41 -11.06 -1.06
C GLY A 86 11.35 -10.18 -0.38
N GLN A 87 10.83 -9.16 -1.08
CA GLN A 87 9.72 -8.34 -0.61
C GLN A 87 8.41 -8.79 -1.23
N LEU A 88 7.55 -9.43 -0.44
CA LEU A 88 6.21 -9.80 -0.88
C LEU A 88 5.34 -8.55 -1.08
N VAL A 89 4.80 -8.40 -2.29
CA VAL A 89 3.87 -7.37 -2.69
C VAL A 89 2.48 -7.98 -2.89
N GLY A 90 1.47 -7.33 -2.33
CA GLY A 90 0.07 -7.72 -2.43
C GLY A 90 -0.76 -6.69 -3.19
N TYR A 91 -1.45 -7.10 -4.26
CA TYR A 91 -2.42 -6.27 -4.98
C TYR A 91 -3.84 -6.79 -4.77
N PRO A 92 -4.57 -6.28 -3.77
CA PRO A 92 -5.97 -6.61 -3.56
C PRO A 92 -6.87 -5.87 -4.57
N ILE A 93 -7.46 -6.62 -5.50
CA ILE A 93 -8.46 -6.16 -6.47
C ILE A 93 -9.84 -6.59 -5.97
N LEU A 94 -10.50 -5.69 -5.24
CA LEU A 94 -11.74 -5.98 -4.51
C LEU A 94 -12.86 -5.03 -4.92
N ASP A 95 -14.07 -5.55 -5.06
CA ASP A 95 -15.26 -4.71 -5.07
C ASP A 95 -15.65 -4.33 -3.63
N LEU A 96 -15.57 -3.04 -3.31
CA LEU A 96 -15.90 -2.53 -1.99
C LEU A 96 -17.41 -2.25 -1.80
N LYS A 97 -18.23 -2.38 -2.84
CA LYS A 97 -19.67 -2.11 -2.75
C LYS A 97 -20.43 -3.39 -2.38
N PRO A 98 -21.57 -3.29 -1.66
CA PRO A 98 -22.08 -2.10 -0.97
C PRO A 98 -21.53 -1.90 0.45
N ASP A 99 -20.92 -2.93 1.03
CA ASP A 99 -20.64 -3.12 2.45
C ASP A 99 -19.29 -2.56 2.93
N ARG A 100 -18.38 -2.22 2.02
CA ARG A 100 -17.01 -1.76 2.32
C ARG A 100 -16.64 -0.43 1.66
N LYS A 101 -17.63 0.41 1.28
CA LYS A 101 -17.44 1.70 0.56
C LYS A 101 -16.66 2.78 1.32
N ASP A 102 -16.00 2.45 2.41
CA ASP A 102 -15.19 3.35 3.22
C ASP A 102 -13.72 2.97 3.05
N VAL A 103 -13.01 3.78 2.26
CA VAL A 103 -11.58 3.57 1.97
C VAL A 103 -10.73 3.60 3.25
N ARG A 104 -11.10 4.40 4.27
CA ARG A 104 -10.33 4.46 5.52
C ARG A 104 -10.48 3.17 6.31
N LYS A 105 -11.72 2.65 6.43
CA LYS A 105 -11.96 1.34 7.05
C LYS A 105 -11.28 0.22 6.28
N TYR A 106 -11.28 0.31 4.96
CA TYR A 106 -10.58 -0.66 4.13
C TYR A 106 -9.07 -0.66 4.41
N VAL A 107 -8.41 0.50 4.38
CA VAL A 107 -6.98 0.61 4.68
C VAL A 107 -6.68 0.11 6.09
N ALA A 108 -7.46 0.50 7.10
CA ALA A 108 -7.30 0.01 8.47
C ALA A 108 -7.45 -1.52 8.57
N SER A 109 -8.35 -2.12 7.77
CA SER A 109 -8.50 -3.58 7.73
C SER A 109 -7.29 -4.28 7.10
N VAL A 110 -6.66 -3.65 6.11
CA VAL A 110 -5.42 -4.16 5.51
C VAL A 110 -4.26 -4.07 6.50
N GLU A 111 -4.15 -2.96 7.22
CA GLU A 111 -3.15 -2.79 8.29
C GLU A 111 -3.29 -3.87 9.37
N GLU A 112 -4.52 -4.14 9.83
CA GLU A 112 -4.79 -5.21 10.80
C GLU A 112 -4.37 -6.59 10.28
N VAL A 113 -4.62 -6.89 9.00
CA VAL A 113 -4.15 -8.14 8.37
C VAL A 113 -2.62 -8.21 8.39
N MET A 114 -1.92 -7.11 8.09
CA MET A 114 -0.45 -7.07 8.13
C MET A 114 0.09 -7.28 9.54
N ILE A 115 -0.53 -6.66 10.56
CA ILE A 115 -0.15 -6.84 11.98
C ILE A 115 -0.31 -8.30 12.40
N ARG A 116 -1.44 -8.92 12.05
CA ARG A 116 -1.73 -10.32 12.41
C ARG A 116 -0.86 -11.33 11.68
N THR A 117 -0.44 -11.02 10.46
CA THR A 117 0.40 -11.88 9.61
C THR A 117 1.89 -11.71 9.90
N GLY A 118 2.29 -10.55 10.44
CA GLY A 118 3.65 -10.30 10.86
C GLY A 118 4.16 -11.35 11.86
N PRO A 119 5.48 -11.55 11.95
CA PRO A 119 6.05 -12.48 12.90
C PRO A 119 5.58 -12.12 14.31
N ARG A 120 4.96 -13.08 15.01
CA ARG A 120 4.69 -12.94 16.44
C ARG A 120 6.03 -12.83 17.14
N SER A 121 6.45 -11.60 17.45
CA SER A 121 7.54 -11.38 18.37
C SER A 121 7.24 -12.11 19.67
N ARG A 122 8.21 -12.84 20.22
CA ARG A 122 8.11 -13.42 21.59
C ARG A 122 7.87 -12.34 22.65
N ASN A 123 8.15 -11.08 22.32
CA ASN A 123 7.70 -9.88 23.02
C ASN A 123 6.72 -9.13 22.09
N GLY A 124 5.45 -9.51 22.09
CA GLY A 124 4.44 -9.00 21.16
C GLY A 124 4.38 -7.46 21.14
N PRO A 125 3.92 -6.84 20.04
CA PRO A 125 3.69 -5.40 20.02
C PRO A 125 2.72 -5.05 21.16
N SER A 126 3.11 -4.13 22.05
CA SER A 126 2.17 -3.53 22.99
C SER A 126 0.97 -3.01 22.20
N PRO A 127 -0.27 -3.27 22.64
CA PRO A 127 -1.45 -2.72 21.98
C PRO A 127 -1.27 -1.20 21.85
N ILE A 128 -1.43 -0.67 20.64
CA ILE A 128 -1.51 0.77 20.41
C ILE A 128 -2.64 1.25 21.34
N PRO A 129 -2.36 2.14 22.32
CA PRO A 129 -3.38 2.61 23.22
C PRO A 129 -4.46 3.31 22.40
N GLN A 130 -5.67 2.74 22.40
CA GLN A 130 -6.86 3.43 21.94
C GLN A 130 -6.95 4.73 22.74
N PRO A 131 -7.12 5.91 22.13
CA PRO A 131 -7.29 7.15 22.88
C PRO A 131 -8.55 7.04 23.73
N SER A 132 -8.37 6.70 25.00
CA SER A 132 -9.42 6.65 25.99
C SER A 132 -9.77 8.08 26.39
N GLY A 133 -10.96 8.52 25.97
CA GLY A 133 -11.56 9.76 26.45
C GLY A 133 -11.35 10.94 25.52
N ARG A 134 -12.47 11.48 25.03
CA ARG A 134 -12.51 12.85 24.52
C ARG A 134 -12.02 13.79 25.63
N PRO A 135 -10.99 14.62 25.42
CA PRO A 135 -10.75 15.73 26.32
C PRO A 135 -11.94 16.69 26.16
N LYS A 136 -12.66 16.93 27.25
CA LYS A 136 -13.55 18.10 27.34
C LYS A 136 -12.67 19.32 27.06
N LEU A 137 -12.92 20.02 25.96
CA LEU A 137 -12.34 21.34 25.73
C LEU A 137 -12.92 22.30 26.79
N SER A 138 -12.24 22.41 27.92
CA SER A 138 -12.38 23.53 28.84
C SER A 138 -11.06 24.30 28.87
N ARG A 139 -11.11 25.46 28.20
CA ARG A 139 -10.30 26.67 28.45
C ARG A 139 -8.79 26.49 28.60
N CYS A 140 -8.08 26.71 27.50
CA CYS A 140 -6.82 27.44 27.50
C CYS A 140 -6.78 28.34 26.26
N ARG A 141 -6.93 29.65 26.46
CA ARG A 141 -6.47 30.66 25.51
C ARG A 141 -4.94 30.74 25.61
N PRO A 142 -4.23 30.88 24.49
CA PRO A 142 -3.16 31.86 24.47
C PRO A 142 -3.24 32.77 23.25
N SER A 143 -3.00 34.05 23.55
CA SER A 143 -2.80 35.16 22.64
C SER A 143 -1.61 34.94 21.72
N TRP A 144 -1.81 35.17 20.42
CA TRP A 144 -0.74 35.60 19.52
C TRP A 144 -1.18 36.89 18.85
N ARG A 145 -0.64 37.99 19.36
CA ARG A 145 -0.54 39.28 18.69
C ARG A 145 0.90 39.43 18.21
N ARG A 146 1.02 40.04 17.03
CA ARG A 146 2.20 40.44 16.26
C ARG A 146 2.74 39.36 15.33
#